data_AF-A0A932C939-F1
#
_entry.id   AF-A0A932C939-F1
#
_cell.length_a   1.000
_cell.length_b   1.000
_cell.length_c   1.000
_cell.angle_alpha   90.00
_cell.angle_beta   90.00
_cell.angle_gamma   90.00
#
_symmetry.space_group_name_H-M   'P 1'
#
loop_
_entity.id
_entity.type
_entity.pdbx_description
1 polymer ?
#
loop_
_entity_poly.entity_id
_entity_poly.type
_entity_poly.pdbx_seq_one_letter_code
_entity_poly.pdbx_strand_id
1 'polypeptide(L)' 'MEARKIIERAKGILQRDLGVTEEEAYLTIQRQSRQRRKPKREIAEALIIGDELRRGKVYGESP' A
#
# COMPACT_ATOMS: atom_id res chain seq x y z
N MET A 1 1.91 -16.90 3.03
CA MET A 1 0.55 -16.38 2.72
C MET A 1 0.36 -14.91 3.08
N GLU A 2 0.94 -14.41 4.18
CA GLU A 2 0.72 -13.04 4.68
C GLU A 2 1.17 -11.94 3.70
N ALA A 3 2.37 -12.06 3.12
CA ALA A 3 2.89 -11.05 2.20
C ALA A 3 2.00 -10.84 0.96
N ARG A 4 1.32 -11.89 0.47
CA ARG A 4 0.39 -11.78 -0.66
C ARG A 4 -0.82 -10.93 -0.26
N LYS A 5 -1.45 -11.21 0.88
CA LYS A 5 -2.61 -10.44 1.37
C LYS A 5 -2.29 -8.95 1.57
N ILE A 6 -1.11 -8.65 2.12
CA ILE A 6 -0.64 -7.26 2.31
C ILE A 6 -0.48 -6.57 0.95
N ILE A 7 0.13 -7.24 -0.02
CA ILE A 7 0.31 -6.68 -1.38
C ILE A 7 -1.06 -6.46 -2.05
N GLU A 8 -2.00 -7.40 -1.96
CA GLU A 8 -3.36 -7.22 -2.51
C GLU A 8 -4.05 -5.99 -1.92
N ARG A 9 -3.97 -5.79 -0.60
CA ARG A 9 -4.55 -4.62 0.07
C ARG A 9 -3.90 -3.32 -0.40
N ALA A 10 -2.57 -3.29 -0.52
CA ALA A 10 -1.86 -2.12 -1.02
C ALA A 10 -2.20 -1.80 -2.49
N LYS A 11 -2.38 -2.83 -3.34
CA LYS A 11 -2.86 -2.63 -4.71
C LYS A 11 -4.23 -1.96 -4.72
N GLY A 12 -5.19 -2.45 -3.92
CA GLY A 12 -6.52 -1.84 -3.84
C GLY A 12 -6.50 -0.36 -3.41
N ILE A 13 -5.55 0.03 -2.55
CA ILE A 13 -5.32 1.45 -2.20
C ILE A 13 -4.84 2.24 -3.41
N LEU A 14 -3.83 1.73 -4.14
CA LEU A 14 -3.29 2.40 -5.33
C LEU A 14 -4.33 2.51 -6.45
N GLN A 15 -5.11 1.45 -6.70
CA GLN A 15 -6.17 1.47 -7.71
C GLN A 15 -7.23 2.54 -7.40
N ARG A 16 -7.66 2.63 -6.14
CA ARG A 16 -8.65 3.62 -5.72
C ARG A 16 -8.09 5.04 -5.75
N ASP A 17 -6.88 5.25 -5.25
CA ASP A 17 -6.32 6.60 -5.08
C ASP A 17 -5.75 7.16 -6.41
N LEU A 18 -5.30 6.29 -7.32
CA LEU A 18 -4.67 6.69 -8.59
C LEU A 18 -5.47 6.32 -9.84
N GLY A 19 -6.58 5.58 -9.70
CA GLY A 19 -7.40 5.14 -10.84
C GLY A 19 -6.69 4.12 -11.76
N VAL A 20 -5.66 3.43 -11.25
CA VAL A 20 -4.85 2.48 -12.04
C VAL A 20 -5.40 1.06 -11.99
N THR A 21 -4.97 0.22 -12.92
CA THR A 21 -5.24 -1.23 -12.91
C THR A 21 -4.47 -1.95 -11.81
N GLU A 22 -4.87 -3.19 -11.51
CA GLU A 22 -4.19 -4.02 -10.52
C GLU A 22 -2.73 -4.31 -10.93
N GLU A 23 -2.49 -4.52 -12.23
CA GLU A 23 -1.16 -4.74 -12.79
C GLU A 23 -0.27 -3.51 -12.60
N GLU A 24 -0.77 -2.33 -12.94
CA GLU A 24 -0.05 -1.06 -12.77
C GLU A 24 0.24 -0.76 -11.30
N ALA A 25 -0.69 -1.08 -10.40
CA ALA A 25 -0.48 -0.97 -8.96
C ALA A 25 0.64 -1.92 -8.49
N TYR A 26 0.65 -3.16 -8.96
CA TYR A 26 1.72 -4.12 -8.64
C TYR A 26 3.08 -3.65 -9.18
N LEU A 27 3.14 -3.19 -10.44
CA LEU A 27 4.35 -2.65 -11.05
C LEU A 27 4.87 -1.43 -10.30
N THR A 28 3.96 -0.59 -9.77
CA THR A 28 4.32 0.53 -8.90
C THR A 28 5.01 0.05 -7.63
N ILE A 29 4.43 -0.91 -6.90
CA ILE A 29 5.04 -1.50 -5.69
C ILE A 29 6.42 -2.11 -6.03
N GLN A 30 6.53 -2.84 -7.14
CA GLN A 30 7.79 -3.44 -7.58
C GLN A 30 8.86 -2.38 -7.91
N ARG A 31 8.47 -1.30 -8.60
CA ARG A 31 9.36 -0.18 -8.93
C ARG A 31 9.88 0.51 -7.66
N GLN A 32 8.98 0.79 -6.72
CA GLN A 32 9.33 1.40 -5.44
C GLN A 32 10.25 0.49 -4.59
N SER A 33 9.99 -0.82 -4.60
CA SER A 33 10.85 -1.82 -3.96
C SER A 33 12.28 -1.77 -4.50
N ARG A 34 12.45 -1.74 -5.83
CA ARG A 34 13.77 -1.63 -6.48
C ARG A 34 14.46 -0.30 -6.16
N GLN A 35 13.74 0.81 -6.28
CA GLN A 35 14.30 2.15 -6.02
C GLN A 35 14.77 2.32 -4.57
N ARG A 36 14.00 1.83 -3.60
CA ARG A 36 14.35 1.93 -2.17
C ARG A 36 15.21 0.79 -1.65
N ARG A 37 15.49 -0.23 -2.48
CA ARG A 37 16.15 -1.49 -2.08
C ARG A 37 15.47 -2.14 -0.86
N LYS A 38 14.14 -2.11 -0.84
CA LYS A 38 13.29 -2.68 0.23
C LYS A 38 12.42 -3.82 -0.30
N PRO A 39 12.04 -4.81 0.51
CA PRO A 39 11.10 -5.85 0.10
C PRO A 39 9.73 -5.27 -0.31
N LYS A 40 9.07 -5.87 -1.32
CA LYS A 40 7.72 -5.44 -1.76
C LYS A 40 6.68 -5.43 -0.63
N ARG A 41 6.81 -6.33 0.34
CA ARG A 41 5.98 -6.38 1.55
C ARG A 41 6.11 -5.09 2.36
N GLU A 42 7.32 -4.62 2.63
CA GLU A 42 7.57 -3.40 3.40
C GLU A 42 7.00 -2.17 2.69
N ILE A 43 7.15 -2.09 1.37
CA ILE A 43 6.52 -1.03 0.56
C ILE A 43 4.99 -1.07 0.69
N ALA A 44 4.40 -2.26 0.63
CA ALA A 44 2.96 -2.43 0.76
C ALA A 44 2.43 -2.09 2.16
N GLU A 45 3.16 -2.46 3.22
CA GLU A 45 2.84 -2.08 4.60
C GLU A 45 2.87 -0.55 4.78
N ALA A 46 3.89 0.13 4.24
CA ALA A 46 3.98 1.59 4.30
C ALA A 46 2.81 2.28 3.60
N LEU A 47 2.36 1.76 2.45
CA LEU A 47 1.19 2.27 1.73
C LEU A 47 -0.10 2.11 2.56
N ILE A 48 -0.27 0.97 3.23
CA ILE A 48 -1.43 0.69 4.08
C ILE A 48 -1.45 1.64 5.28
N ILE A 49 -0.32 1.79 5.98
CA ILE A 49 -0.21 2.70 7.12
C ILE A 49 -0.52 4.14 6.68
N GLY A 50 0.04 4.57 5.55
CA GLY A 50 -0.25 5.90 5.00
C GLY A 50 -1.73 6.13 4.68
N ASP A 51 -2.42 5.11 4.15
CA ASP A 51 -3.87 5.16 3.90
C ASP A 51 -4.69 5.18 5.20
N GLU A 52 -4.31 4.38 6.20
CA GLU A 52 -4.98 4.35 7.51
C GLU A 52 -4.87 5.70 8.22
N LEU A 53 -3.70 6.34 8.17
CA LEU A 53 -3.49 7.69 8.69
C LEU A 53 -4.35 8.72 7.96
N ARG A 54 -4.40 8.68 6.62
CA ARG A 54 -5.27 9.58 5.83
C ARG A 54 -6.76 9.40 6.16
N ARG A 55 -7.18 8.17 6.47
CA ARG A 55 -8.56 7.84 6.82
C ARG A 55 -8.89 8.09 8.29
N GLY A 56 -7.97 8.64 9.08
CA GLY A 56 -8.16 8.91 10.51
C GLY A 56 -8.37 7.64 11.34
N LYS A 57 -7.91 6.48 10.87
CA LYS A 57 -8.13 5.19 11.54
C LYS A 57 -7.09 4.85 12.59
N VAL A 58 -6.09 5.70 12.80
CA VAL A 58 -5.00 5.44 13.73
C VAL A 58 -5.17 6.35 14.93
N TYR A 59 -5.49 5.71 16.06
CA TYR A 59 -5.88 6.25 17.37
C TYR A 59 -7.35 6.70 17.45
N GLY A 60 -8.12 6.00 18.29
CA GLY A 60 -9.51 6.28 18.60
C GLY A 60 -9.67 7.52 19.47
N GLU A 61 -9.25 8.67 18.96
CA GLU A 61 -9.59 9.98 19.52
C GLU A 61 -10.08 10.86 18.37
N SER A 62 -11.40 10.96 18.24
CA SER A 62 -12.03 12.18 17.73
C SER A 62 -12.31 13.10 18.93
N PRO A 63 -12.31 14.44 18.74
CA PRO A 63 -12.80 15.38 19.75
C PRO A 63 -14.24 15.11 20.18
#